data_AF-A0A0P1AZQ4-F1
#
_entry.id   AF-A0A0P1AZQ4-F1
#
_cell.length_a   1.000
_cell.length_b   1.000
_cell.length_c   1.000
_cell.angle_alpha   90.00
_cell.angle_beta   90.00
_cell.angle_gamma   90.00
#
_symmetry.space_group_name_H-M   'P 1'
#
loop_
_entity.id
_entity.type
_entity.pdbx_description
1 polymer ?
#
loop_
_entity_poly.entity_id
_entity_poly.type
_entity_poly.pdbx_seq_one_letter_code
_entity_poly.pdbx_strand_id
1 'polypeptide(L)'
;MSFADLSKTQRDEYAASLAILALYDAGVEITADALNQTFKASGNDVAAYVAPLFADLLNRGLDVEKFLAGPSAGAAPAASTSAGDAVPAKKEEKVVEEEEEVDMGGGMDMFGGDEDY
;
A
#
# COMPACT_ATOMS: atom_id res chain seq x y z
N MET A 1 -5.96 7.97 -31.47
CA MET A 1 -4.71 8.32 -30.77
C MET A 1 -3.96 7.02 -30.54
N SER A 2 -2.79 6.89 -31.15
CA SER A 2 -1.87 5.78 -30.91
C SER A 2 -0.95 6.12 -29.72
N PHE A 3 -0.30 5.12 -29.13
CA PHE A 3 0.76 5.35 -28.13
C PHE A 3 1.89 6.25 -28.65
N ALA A 4 2.09 6.27 -29.98
CA ALA A 4 3.06 7.13 -30.64
C ALA A 4 2.70 8.63 -30.57
N ASP A 5 1.42 8.96 -30.39
CA ASP A 5 0.94 10.35 -30.36
C ASP A 5 1.03 10.98 -28.95
N LEU A 6 1.45 10.20 -27.95
CA LEU A 6 1.57 10.67 -26.57
C LEU A 6 2.86 11.46 -26.36
N SER A 7 2.75 12.57 -25.63
CA SER A 7 3.91 13.33 -25.15
C SER A 7 4.82 12.44 -24.28
N LYS A 8 6.09 12.84 -24.13
CA LYS A 8 7.03 12.10 -23.25
C LYS A 8 6.47 11.99 -21.84
N THR A 9 5.95 13.09 -21.28
CA THR A 9 5.36 13.11 -19.95
C THR A 9 4.21 12.13 -19.81
N GLN A 10 3.29 12.09 -20.77
CA GLN A 10 2.19 11.12 -20.75
C GLN A 10 2.71 9.68 -20.81
N ARG A 11 3.71 9.40 -21.66
CA ARG A 11 4.32 8.06 -21.72
C ARG A 11 5.00 7.66 -20.40
N ASP A 12 5.68 8.60 -19.75
CA ASP A 12 6.31 8.40 -18.45
C ASP A 12 5.25 8.10 -17.36
N GLU A 13 4.13 8.82 -17.35
CA GLU A 13 3.00 8.59 -16.44
C GLU A 13 2.29 7.24 -16.70
N TYR A 14 2.14 6.86 -17.98
CA TYR A 14 1.62 5.54 -18.34
C TYR A 14 2.56 4.42 -17.93
N ALA A 15 3.86 4.58 -18.15
CA ALA A 15 4.85 3.60 -17.70
C ALA A 15 4.81 3.44 -16.17
N ALA A 16 4.71 4.55 -15.43
CA ALA A 16 4.59 4.53 -13.97
C ALA A 16 3.31 3.84 -13.49
N SER A 17 2.15 4.19 -14.03
CA SER A 17 0.88 3.58 -13.63
C SER A 17 0.84 2.07 -13.93
N LEU A 18 1.32 1.65 -15.10
CA LEU A 18 1.40 0.22 -15.44
C LEU A 18 2.43 -0.53 -14.59
N ALA A 19 3.56 0.10 -14.25
CA ALA A 19 4.55 -0.51 -13.36
C ALA A 19 4.00 -0.70 -11.94
N ILE A 20 3.22 0.26 -11.42
CA ILE A 20 2.55 0.15 -10.12
C ILE A 20 1.59 -1.04 -10.13
N LEU A 21 0.76 -1.17 -11.16
CA LEU A 21 -0.15 -2.30 -11.31
C LEU A 21 0.59 -3.65 -11.39
N ALA A 22 1.68 -3.71 -12.15
CA ALA A 22 2.48 -4.93 -12.26
C ALA A 22 3.12 -5.33 -10.92
N LEU A 23 3.64 -4.36 -10.16
CA LEU A 23 4.21 -4.61 -8.83
C LEU A 23 3.14 -5.01 -7.82
N TYR A 24 1.97 -4.38 -7.88
CA TYR A 24 0.80 -4.73 -7.09
C TYR A 24 0.35 -6.18 -7.34
N ASP A 25 0.18 -6.56 -8.61
CA ASP A 25 -0.20 -7.93 -9.00
C ASP A 25 0.86 -8.97 -8.59
N ALA A 26 2.14 -8.57 -8.60
CA ALA A 26 3.24 -9.41 -8.13
C ALA A 26 3.35 -9.49 -6.59
N GLY A 27 2.55 -8.73 -5.83
CA GLY A 27 2.64 -8.66 -4.37
C GLY A 27 3.95 -8.05 -3.88
N VAL A 28 4.63 -7.24 -4.70
CA VAL A 28 5.89 -6.58 -4.37
C VAL A 28 5.60 -5.18 -3.85
N GLU A 29 6.29 -4.78 -2.78
CA GLU A 29 6.17 -3.42 -2.24
C GLU A 29 6.56 -2.37 -3.29
N ILE A 30 5.67 -1.40 -3.49
CA ILE A 30 5.85 -0.37 -4.52
C ILE A 30 6.71 0.76 -3.96
N THR A 31 8.01 0.67 -4.22
CA THR A 31 9.01 1.69 -3.87
C THR A 31 9.57 2.38 -5.11
N ALA A 32 10.25 3.52 -4.94
CA ALA A 32 10.91 4.21 -6.05
C ALA A 32 11.97 3.32 -6.74
N ASP A 33 12.68 2.49 -5.97
CA ASP A 33 13.66 1.55 -6.52
C ASP A 33 13.00 0.43 -7.32
N ALA A 34 11.90 -0.15 -6.80
CA ALA A 34 11.12 -1.16 -7.51
C ALA A 34 10.57 -0.61 -8.84
N LEU A 35 10.05 0.62 -8.84
CA LEU A 35 9.58 1.29 -10.06
C LEU A 35 10.70 1.50 -11.07
N ASN A 36 11.86 2.00 -10.63
CA ASN A 36 13.02 2.19 -11.50
C ASN A 36 13.55 0.87 -12.08
N GLN A 37 13.51 -0.22 -11.31
CA GLN A 37 13.84 -1.56 -11.82
C GLN A 37 12.85 -2.00 -12.89
N THR A 38 11.55 -1.81 -12.68
CA THR A 38 10.50 -2.14 -13.65
C THR A 38 10.63 -1.32 -14.94
N PHE A 39 10.97 -0.03 -14.85
CA PHE A 39 11.21 0.81 -16.03
C PHE A 39 12.41 0.31 -16.85
N LYS A 40 13.52 -0.02 -16.19
CA LYS A 40 14.70 -0.60 -16.85
C LYS A 40 14.40 -1.95 -17.49
N ALA A 41 13.70 -2.83 -16.78
CA ALA A 41 13.34 -4.16 -17.28
C ALA A 41 12.39 -4.09 -18.48
N SER A 42 11.49 -3.10 -18.50
CA SER A 42 10.56 -2.86 -19.61
C SER A 42 11.14 -2.03 -20.76
N GLY A 43 12.38 -1.53 -20.62
CA GLY A 43 13.04 -0.69 -21.63
C GLY A 43 12.46 0.72 -21.76
N ASN A 44 11.74 1.21 -20.74
CA ASN A 44 11.16 2.54 -20.74
C ASN A 44 12.13 3.57 -20.16
N ASP A 45 12.37 4.65 -20.91
CA ASP A 45 13.16 5.80 -20.47
C ASP A 45 12.28 6.84 -19.75
N VAL A 46 12.03 6.57 -18.46
CA VAL A 46 11.18 7.39 -17.60
C VAL A 46 12.00 8.46 -16.88
N ALA A 47 11.49 9.69 -16.81
CA ALA A 47 12.17 10.76 -16.09
C ALA A 47 12.39 10.43 -14.60
N ALA A 48 13.56 10.76 -14.07
CA ALA A 48 14.00 10.36 -12.73
C ALA A 48 13.10 10.81 -11.57
N TYR A 49 12.33 11.89 -11.75
CA TYR A 49 11.42 12.39 -10.71
C TYR A 49 10.12 11.58 -10.59
N VAL A 50 9.78 10.76 -11.58
CA VAL A 50 8.50 10.06 -11.66
C VAL A 50 8.42 8.96 -10.62
N ALA A 51 9.44 8.11 -10.51
CA ALA A 51 9.48 7.04 -9.50
C ALA A 51 9.30 7.55 -8.06
N PRO A 52 10.06 8.54 -7.56
CA PRO A 52 9.87 9.06 -6.20
C PRO A 52 8.53 9.78 -6.03
N LEU A 53 8.02 10.46 -7.06
CA LEU A 53 6.70 11.11 -7.00
C LEU A 53 5.58 10.09 -6.77
N PHE A 54 5.54 9.02 -7.57
CA PHE A 54 4.51 7.99 -7.43
C PHE A 54 4.66 7.17 -6.15
N ALA A 55 5.89 6.91 -5.70
CA ALA A 55 6.13 6.28 -4.41
C ALA A 55 5.64 7.16 -3.25
N ASP A 56 5.87 8.47 -3.28
CA ASP A 56 5.35 9.41 -2.27
C ASP A 56 3.81 9.42 -2.25
N LEU A 57 3.16 9.40 -3.42
CA LEU A 57 1.69 9.34 -3.50
C LEU A 57 1.12 8.10 -2.79
N LEU A 58 1.74 6.93 -3.00
CA LEU A 58 1.34 5.69 -2.35
C LEU A 58 1.59 5.73 -0.84
N ASN A 59 2.75 6.24 -0.43
CA ASN A 59 3.09 6.42 0.99
C ASN A 59 2.13 7.38 1.73
N ARG A 60 1.52 8.32 1.01
CA ARG A 60 0.51 9.24 1.55
C ARG A 60 -0.89 8.61 1.68
N GLY A 61 -1.00 7.30 1.45
CA GLY A 61 -2.24 6.53 1.64
C GLY A 61 -3.08 6.37 0.38
N LEU A 62 -2.49 6.58 -0.81
CA LEU A 62 -3.14 6.19 -2.06
C LEU A 62 -3.18 4.66 -2.12
N ASP A 63 -4.39 4.12 -2.08
CA ASP A 63 -4.65 2.69 -2.10
C ASP A 63 -4.93 2.21 -3.53
N VAL A 64 -4.01 1.45 -4.11
CA VAL A 64 -4.09 0.95 -5.49
C VAL A 64 -5.38 0.15 -5.72
N GLU A 65 -5.81 -0.64 -4.73
CA GLU A 65 -6.99 -1.50 -4.85
C GLU A 65 -8.27 -0.69 -5.06
N LYS A 66 -8.38 0.47 -4.40
CA LYS A 66 -9.53 1.36 -4.51
C LYS A 66 -9.67 2.02 -5.89
N PHE A 67 -8.59 2.06 -6.68
CA PHE A 67 -8.62 2.57 -8.06
C PHE A 67 -8.88 1.49 -9.09
N LEU A 68 -8.79 0.21 -8.71
CA LEU A 68 -9.24 -0.88 -9.55
C LEU A 68 -10.77 -0.94 -9.45
N ALA A 69 -11.44 -0.89 -10.60
CA ALA A 69 -12.89 -1.05 -10.63
C ALA A 69 -13.25 -2.41 -10.00
N GLY A 70 -13.98 -2.38 -8.89
CA GLY A 70 -14.59 -3.59 -8.35
C GLY A 70 -15.55 -4.22 -9.38
N PRO A 71 -16.06 -5.44 -9.15
CA PRO A 71 -16.91 -6.18 -10.08
C PRO A 71 -18.26 -5.54 -10.49
N SER A 72 -18.45 -4.22 -10.38
CA SER A 72 -19.64 -3.50 -10.80
C SER A 72 -19.31 -2.19 -11.54
N ALA A 73 -18.79 -2.28 -12.76
CA ALA A 73 -18.93 -1.23 -13.78
C ALA A 73 -18.71 -1.83 -15.18
N GLY A 74 -19.69 -2.62 -15.63
CA GLY A 74 -19.70 -3.23 -16.96
C GLY A 74 -19.27 -4.68 -16.94
N ALA A 75 -20.24 -5.58 -17.10
CA ALA A 75 -19.97 -6.96 -17.46
C ALA A 75 -19.29 -7.00 -18.85
N ALA A 76 -17.96 -6.95 -18.87
CA ALA A 76 -17.22 -7.50 -19.99
C ALA A 76 -17.31 -9.04 -19.89
N PRO A 77 -17.58 -9.77 -20.98
CA PRO A 77 -17.56 -11.22 -20.93
C PRO A 77 -16.15 -11.66 -20.53
N ALA A 78 -16.04 -12.25 -19.35
CA ALA A 78 -14.80 -12.84 -18.87
C ALA A 78 -14.37 -13.93 -19.86
N ALA A 79 -13.28 -13.68 -20.58
CA ALA A 79 -12.51 -14.76 -21.16
C ALA A 79 -11.93 -15.53 -19.97
N SER A 80 -12.40 -16.77 -19.79
CA SER A 80 -11.96 -17.64 -18.72
C SER A 80 -10.46 -17.93 -18.86
N THR A 81 -9.63 -17.25 -18.10
CA THR A 81 -8.30 -17.75 -17.74
C THR A 81 -8.33 -18.07 -16.26
N SER A 82 -8.53 -19.34 -15.96
CA SER A 82 -8.35 -19.92 -14.64
C SER A 82 -6.93 -19.66 -14.15
N ALA A 83 -6.78 -18.71 -13.24
CA ALA A 83 -5.69 -18.68 -12.27
C ALA A 83 -6.33 -18.45 -10.91
N GLY A 84 -6.46 -19.54 -10.15
CA GLY A 84 -6.85 -19.47 -8.75
C GLY A 84 -5.74 -18.77 -7.96
N ASP A 85 -6.11 -17.81 -7.15
CA ASP A 85 -6.20 -18.00 -5.70
C ASP A 85 -6.96 -16.80 -5.13
N ALA A 86 -8.18 -17.04 -4.67
CA ALA A 86 -8.96 -16.04 -3.95
C ALA A 86 -8.40 -15.96 -2.52
N VAL A 87 -7.61 -14.93 -2.23
CA VAL A 87 -7.16 -14.64 -0.87
C VAL A 87 -8.40 -14.29 -0.03
N PRO A 88 -8.66 -15.00 1.09
CA PRO A 88 -9.86 -14.75 1.87
C PRO A 88 -9.74 -13.41 2.60
N ALA A 89 -10.80 -12.61 2.49
CA ALA A 89 -11.04 -11.40 3.26
C ALA A 89 -10.82 -11.69 4.76
N LYS A 90 -9.80 -11.05 5.35
CA LYS A 90 -9.50 -11.12 6.77
C LYS A 90 -10.60 -10.38 7.51
N LYS A 91 -11.51 -11.14 8.13
CA LYS A 91 -12.49 -10.65 9.09
C LYS A 91 -11.78 -9.92 10.23
N GLU A 92 -12.31 -8.75 10.57
CA GLU A 92 -12.11 -8.08 11.84
C GLU A 92 -12.44 -9.06 12.99
N GLU A 93 -11.47 -9.29 13.87
CA GLU A 93 -11.71 -9.90 15.16
C GLU A 93 -11.22 -8.92 16.23
N LYS A 94 -12.21 -8.30 16.86
CA LYS A 94 -12.11 -7.39 17.98
C LYS A 94 -11.82 -8.24 19.23
N VAL A 95 -10.56 -8.37 19.63
CA VAL A 95 -10.21 -8.94 20.93
C VAL A 95 -10.09 -7.81 21.94
N VAL A 96 -11.06 -7.79 22.85
CA VAL A 96 -10.97 -7.16 24.16
C VAL A 96 -10.21 -8.16 25.05
N GLU A 97 -9.05 -7.77 25.54
CA GLU A 97 -8.49 -8.30 26.79
C GLU A 97 -8.38 -7.10 27.75
N GLU A 98 -9.39 -6.98 28.62
CA GLU A 98 -9.23 -6.40 29.95
C GLU A 98 -8.45 -7.40 30.82
N GLU A 99 -7.85 -6.87 31.89
CA GLU A 99 -7.10 -7.56 32.97
C GLU A 99 -5.58 -7.55 32.84
N GLU A 100 -4.96 -6.42 33.19
CA GLU A 100 -3.69 -6.45 33.91
C GLU A 100 -3.68 -5.38 35.03
N GLU A 101 -3.98 -5.86 36.24
CA GLU A 101 -3.46 -5.42 37.54
C GLU A 101 -3.32 -3.91 37.83
N VAL A 102 -4.41 -3.30 38.32
CA VAL A 102 -4.32 -2.12 39.19
C VAL A 102 -5.16 -2.35 40.44
N ASP A 103 -4.76 -3.28 41.31
CA ASP A 103 -5.18 -3.27 42.73
C ASP A 103 -4.30 -4.17 43.61
N MET A 104 -3.06 -3.75 43.88
CA MET A 104 -2.28 -4.27 45.02
C MET A 104 -1.22 -3.26 45.53
N GLY A 105 -1.51 -1.97 45.41
CA GLY A 105 -0.77 -0.86 46.05
C GLY A 105 -1.16 -0.67 47.53
N GLY A 106 -1.27 -1.76 48.29
CA GLY A 106 -1.47 -1.74 49.74
C GLY A 106 -0.19 -1.42 50.50
N GLY A 107 0.37 -0.23 50.28
CA GLY A 107 1.68 0.19 50.83
C GLY A 107 1.74 1.66 51.18
N MET A 108 0.76 2.14 51.95
CA MET A 108 0.66 3.49 52.51
C MET A 108 1.75 3.82 53.57
N ASP A 109 2.88 3.10 53.68
CA ASP A 109 3.76 3.30 54.86
C ASP A 109 5.25 2.92 54.68
N MET A 110 5.88 3.20 53.52
CA MET A 110 7.29 2.80 53.31
C MET A 110 8.23 3.77 52.61
N PHE A 111 7.86 5.03 52.26
CA PHE A 111 8.88 6.06 51.92
C PHE A 111 8.26 7.47 51.84
N GLY A 112 8.60 8.36 52.79
CA GLY A 112 8.45 9.83 52.61
C GLY A 112 7.51 10.56 53.57
N GLY A 113 7.49 10.19 54.85
CA GLY A 113 6.68 10.83 55.90
C GLY A 113 7.47 11.32 57.13
N ASP A 114 8.74 11.65 56.93
CA ASP A 114 9.56 12.61 57.69
C ASP A 114 10.28 13.34 56.53
N GLU A 115 10.20 14.65 56.31
CA GLU A 115 10.84 15.74 57.07
C GLU A 115 10.14 17.08 56.70
N ASP A 116 9.80 17.87 57.71
CA ASP A 116 9.74 19.35 57.73
C ASP A 116 8.78 20.13 56.79
N TYR A 117 7.60 20.54 57.32
CA TYR A 117 7.14 21.94 57.50
C TYR A 117 5.74 22.03 58.14
#